data_AF-A0A238D725-F1
#
_entry.id   AF-A0A238D725-F1
#
_cell.length_a   1.000
_cell.length_b   1.000
_cell.length_c   1.000
_cell.angle_alpha   90.00
_cell.angle_beta   90.00
_cell.angle_gamma   90.00
#
_symmetry.space_group_name_H-M   'P 1'
#
loop_
_entity.id
_entity.type
_entity.pdbx_description
1 polymer ?
#
loop_
_entity_poly.entity_id
_entity_poly.type
_entity_poly.pdbx_seq_one_letter_code
_entity_poly.pdbx_strand_id
1 'polypeptide(L)'
;MGKSVMQQATIQAINSGVSSQARIKRDVYVAQVARKSYNRMAFGITLASRHGDQSDMCEMMQFAAGLHKTGLHENVKAVFYDCKTSMCNIEISEWLSEEDEVTRAILAVAKQTIGQFQWFGTVQHAPWFPKDEDASTGGER
;
A
#
# COMPACT_ATOMS: atom_id res chain seq x y z
N MET A 1 44.68 -21.23 1.62
CA MET A 1 44.28 -19.91 1.08
C MET A 1 43.89 -20.09 -0.38
N GLY A 2 42.79 -19.47 -0.83
CA GLY A 2 42.42 -19.41 -2.24
C GLY A 2 41.09 -20.06 -2.63
N LYS A 3 39.99 -19.81 -1.91
CA LYS A 3 38.67 -20.02 -2.51
C LYS A 3 38.48 -18.96 -3.60
N SER A 4 38.33 -19.46 -4.84
CA SER A 4 38.36 -18.72 -6.10
C SER A 4 37.41 -17.53 -6.12
N VAL A 5 38.00 -16.33 -6.28
CA VAL A 5 37.32 -15.03 -6.43
C VAL A 5 36.35 -15.04 -7.63
N MET A 6 36.51 -15.97 -8.57
CA MET A 6 35.62 -16.09 -9.74
C MET A 6 34.25 -16.72 -9.45
N GLN A 7 34.09 -17.52 -8.38
CA GLN A 7 32.78 -18.11 -8.07
C GLN A 7 31.84 -17.14 -7.34
N GLN A 8 32.38 -16.12 -6.66
CA GLN A 8 31.56 -15.12 -5.95
C GLN A 8 30.97 -14.06 -6.89
N ALA A 9 31.65 -13.72 -7.99
CA ALA A 9 31.19 -12.73 -8.96
C ALA A 9 29.94 -13.20 -9.74
N THR A 10 29.82 -14.49 -10.04
CA THR A 10 28.70 -15.03 -10.83
C THR A 10 27.38 -15.03 -10.06
N ILE A 11 27.41 -15.23 -8.73
CA ILE A 11 26.20 -15.23 -7.89
C ILE A 11 25.65 -13.80 -7.71
N GLN A 12 26.52 -12.78 -7.66
CA GLN A 12 26.08 -11.37 -7.59
C GLN A 12 25.41 -10.87 -8.88
N ALA A 13 25.85 -11.36 -10.04
CA ALA A 13 25.24 -11.02 -11.33
C ALA A 13 23.82 -11.63 -11.51
N ILE A 14 23.58 -12.82 -10.96
CA ILE A 14 22.26 -13.47 -11.03
C ILE A 14 21.25 -12.74 -10.12
N ASN A 15 21.65 -12.35 -8.91
CA ASN A 15 20.76 -11.63 -7.98
C ASN A 15 20.38 -10.23 -8.46
N SER A 16 21.26 -9.53 -9.18
CA SER A 16 20.95 -8.23 -9.80
C SER A 16 20.01 -8.36 -11.02
N GLY A 17 20.08 -9.46 -11.76
CA GLY A 17 19.18 -9.75 -12.88
C GLY A 17 17.74 -10.11 -12.44
N VAL A 18 17.59 -10.86 -11.35
CA VAL A 18 16.27 -11.26 -10.80
C VAL A 18 15.53 -10.05 -10.23
N SER A 19 16.24 -9.13 -9.57
CA SER A 19 15.68 -7.86 -9.07
C SER A 19 15.19 -6.96 -10.21
N SER A 20 15.94 -6.92 -11.32
CA SER A 20 15.60 -6.13 -12.50
C SER A 20 14.33 -6.65 -13.20
N GLN A 21 14.15 -7.96 -13.31
CA GLN A 21 12.94 -8.53 -13.89
C GLN A 21 11.69 -8.36 -13.01
N ALA A 22 11.84 -8.40 -11.69
CA ALA A 22 10.74 -8.11 -10.76
C ALA A 22 10.32 -6.62 -10.81
N ARG A 23 11.29 -5.71 -10.96
CA ARG A 23 11.03 -4.28 -11.21
C ARG A 23 10.31 -4.05 -12.53
N ILE A 24 10.81 -4.62 -13.63
CA ILE A 24 10.20 -4.47 -14.94
C ILE A 24 8.77 -5.04 -14.95
N LYS A 25 8.51 -6.18 -14.28
CA LYS A 25 7.14 -6.71 -14.15
C LYS A 25 6.24 -5.81 -13.31
N ARG A 26 6.74 -5.18 -12.24
CA ARG A 26 6.00 -4.16 -11.48
C ARG A 26 5.71 -2.93 -12.32
N ASP A 27 6.71 -2.38 -13.00
CA ASP A 27 6.56 -1.18 -13.83
C ASP A 27 5.60 -1.40 -15.00
N VAL A 28 5.68 -2.59 -15.63
CA VAL A 28 4.74 -3.01 -16.69
C VAL A 28 3.34 -3.25 -16.13
N TYR A 29 3.20 -3.83 -14.93
CA TYR A 29 1.90 -3.98 -14.27
C TYR A 29 1.29 -2.61 -13.96
N VAL A 30 2.03 -1.71 -13.30
CA VAL A 30 1.62 -0.34 -12.98
C VAL A 30 1.22 0.44 -14.25
N ALA A 31 2.00 0.32 -15.33
CA ALA A 31 1.69 0.94 -16.61
C ALA A 31 0.49 0.31 -17.33
N GLN A 32 0.24 -1.00 -17.17
CA GLN A 32 -0.95 -1.67 -17.74
C GLN A 32 -2.23 -1.36 -16.98
N VAL A 33 -2.20 -1.20 -15.64
CA VAL A 33 -3.38 -0.77 -14.85
C VAL A 33 -3.77 0.69 -15.19
N ALA A 34 -2.82 1.52 -15.62
CA ALA A 34 -3.02 2.93 -15.94
C ALA A 34 -3.98 3.24 -17.11
N ARG A 35 -4.46 2.26 -17.89
CA ARG A 35 -5.37 2.53 -19.03
C ARG A 35 -6.79 2.96 -18.62
N LYS A 36 -7.17 2.83 -17.34
CA LYS A 36 -8.35 3.48 -16.74
C LYS A 36 -8.28 3.63 -15.21
N SER A 37 -7.08 3.57 -14.62
CA SER A 37 -6.90 3.77 -13.19
C SER A 37 -6.88 5.24 -12.82
N TYR A 38 -7.63 5.56 -11.76
CA TYR A 38 -7.68 6.91 -11.22
C TYR A 38 -6.51 7.08 -10.26
N ASN A 39 -5.46 7.73 -10.75
CA ASN A 39 -4.27 8.03 -9.96
C ASN A 39 -4.36 9.45 -9.38
N ARG A 40 -4.06 9.58 -8.08
CA ARG A 40 -3.97 10.82 -7.31
C ARG A 40 -2.74 10.74 -6.42
N MET A 41 -2.21 11.88 -6.01
CA MET A 41 -1.11 11.96 -5.05
C MET A 41 -1.57 12.72 -3.81
N ALA A 42 -1.29 12.17 -2.63
CA ALA A 42 -1.60 12.79 -1.34
C ALA A 42 -0.43 12.58 -0.38
N PHE A 43 0.10 13.67 0.18
CA PHE A 43 1.22 13.62 1.14
C PHE A 43 2.44 12.81 0.64
N GLY A 44 2.73 12.87 -0.66
CA GLY A 44 3.82 12.09 -1.28
C GLY A 44 3.50 10.62 -1.55
N ILE A 45 2.30 10.15 -1.19
CA ILE A 45 1.83 8.78 -1.43
C ILE A 45 0.99 8.73 -2.71
N THR A 46 1.27 7.76 -3.57
CA THR A 46 0.47 7.49 -4.77
C THR A 46 -0.80 6.74 -4.40
N LEU A 47 -1.97 7.27 -4.72
CA LEU A 47 -3.27 6.65 -4.52
C LEU A 47 -3.83 6.20 -5.87
N ALA A 48 -4.12 4.91 -6.03
CA ALA A 48 -4.68 4.39 -7.26
C ALA A 48 -5.86 3.46 -6.98
N SER A 49 -6.95 3.62 -7.73
CA SER A 49 -8.07 2.66 -7.72
C SER A 49 -8.26 2.08 -9.12
N ARG A 50 -8.68 0.81 -9.19
CA ARG A 50 -9.03 0.14 -10.46
C ARG A 50 -10.15 0.86 -11.22
N HIS A 51 -11.17 1.34 -10.51
CA HIS A 51 -12.35 1.97 -11.12
C HIS A 51 -12.66 3.37 -10.59
N GLY A 52 -11.88 3.87 -9.62
CA GLY A 52 -12.05 5.23 -9.09
C GLY A 52 -13.32 5.41 -8.27
N ASP A 53 -13.79 4.34 -7.62
CA ASP A 53 -14.93 4.41 -6.72
C ASP A 53 -14.63 5.42 -5.60
N GLN A 54 -15.61 6.26 -5.27
CA GLN A 54 -15.41 7.33 -4.28
C GLN A 54 -15.16 6.79 -2.89
N SER A 55 -15.78 5.65 -2.53
CA SER A 55 -15.61 5.05 -1.21
C SER A 55 -14.21 4.47 -1.04
N ASP A 56 -13.68 3.78 -2.06
CA ASP A 56 -12.29 3.29 -2.11
C ASP A 56 -11.29 4.45 -1.96
N MET A 57 -11.53 5.53 -2.71
CA MET A 57 -10.65 6.71 -2.69
C MET A 57 -10.70 7.42 -1.33
N CYS A 58 -11.86 7.47 -0.68
CA CYS A 58 -12.02 8.04 0.65
C CYS A 58 -11.19 7.28 1.68
N GLU A 59 -11.26 5.94 1.70
CA GLU A 59 -10.45 5.11 2.58
C GLU A 59 -8.95 5.36 2.39
N MET A 60 -8.48 5.34 1.13
CA MET A 60 -7.06 5.61 0.82
C MET A 60 -6.62 7.03 1.21
N MET A 61 -7.49 8.04 1.06
CA MET A 61 -7.19 9.41 1.49
C MET A 61 -7.14 9.54 3.02
N GLN A 62 -8.05 8.89 3.74
CA GLN A 62 -8.05 8.86 5.21
C GLN A 62 -6.79 8.18 5.75
N PHE A 63 -6.38 7.07 5.13
CA PHE A 63 -5.12 6.40 5.43
C PHE A 63 -3.91 7.31 5.21
N ALA A 64 -3.80 7.94 4.04
CA ALA A 64 -2.71 8.86 3.73
C ALA A 64 -2.66 10.05 4.71
N ALA A 65 -3.81 10.62 5.06
CA ALA A 65 -3.91 11.68 6.07
C ALA A 65 -3.50 11.19 7.47
N GLY A 66 -3.88 9.97 7.86
CA GLY A 66 -3.47 9.34 9.11
C GLY A 66 -1.95 9.13 9.21
N LEU A 67 -1.33 8.69 8.11
CA LEU A 67 0.13 8.57 8.02
C LEU A 67 0.83 9.92 8.07
N HIS A 68 0.27 10.94 7.44
CA HIS A 68 0.85 12.28 7.49
C HIS A 68 0.82 12.85 8.92
N LYS A 69 -0.32 12.70 9.62
CA LYS A 69 -0.48 13.13 11.02
C LYS A 69 0.49 12.46 11.99
N THR A 70 0.90 11.23 11.69
CA THR A 70 1.83 10.44 12.52
C THR A 70 3.28 10.56 12.06
N GLY A 71 3.57 11.33 11.00
CA GLY A 71 4.92 11.47 10.44
C GLY A 71 5.41 10.23 9.68
N LEU A 72 4.53 9.28 9.34
CA LEU A 72 4.88 8.00 8.71
C LEU A 72 4.78 8.01 7.18
N HIS A 73 4.19 9.06 6.59
CA HIS A 73 3.88 9.13 5.16
C HIS A 73 5.08 8.88 4.22
N GLU A 74 6.30 9.28 4.59
CA GLU A 74 7.51 9.04 3.79
C GLU A 74 7.88 7.55 3.67
N ASN A 75 7.36 6.69 4.57
CA ASN A 75 7.62 5.26 4.56
C ASN A 75 6.70 4.47 3.63
N VAL A 76 5.68 5.12 3.04
CA VAL A 76 4.69 4.49 2.16
C VAL A 76 4.77 5.11 0.78
N LYS A 77 4.99 4.30 -0.25
CA LYS A 77 5.15 4.77 -1.63
C LYS A 77 3.80 4.88 -2.33
N ALA A 78 2.97 3.85 -2.17
CA ALA A 78 1.71 3.75 -2.89
C ALA A 78 0.67 2.94 -2.12
N VAL A 79 -0.59 3.21 -2.43
CA VAL A 79 -1.76 2.44 -2.02
C VAL A 79 -2.64 2.21 -3.23
N PHE A 80 -3.05 0.96 -3.42
CA PHE A 80 -3.85 0.55 -4.56
C PHE A 80 -5.10 -0.21 -4.12
N TYR A 81 -6.28 0.30 -4.47
CA TYR A 81 -7.54 -0.37 -4.19
C TYR A 81 -8.06 -1.16 -5.40
N ASP A 82 -8.27 -2.45 -5.20
CA ASP A 82 -8.95 -3.33 -6.15
C ASP A 82 -10.39 -3.59 -5.70
N CYS A 83 -11.32 -2.80 -6.21
CA CYS A 83 -12.75 -2.93 -5.93
C CYS A 83 -13.34 -4.29 -6.37
N LYS A 84 -12.69 -5.04 -7.28
CA LYS A 84 -13.17 -6.36 -7.70
C LYS A 84 -13.00 -7.39 -6.58
N THR A 85 -11.94 -7.25 -5.79
CA THR A 85 -11.62 -8.12 -4.65
C THR A 85 -11.89 -7.45 -3.31
N SER A 86 -12.41 -6.22 -3.33
CA SER A 86 -12.59 -5.34 -2.17
C SER A 86 -11.34 -5.29 -1.29
N MET A 87 -10.16 -5.16 -1.92
CA MET A 87 -8.89 -5.30 -1.24
C MET A 87 -7.94 -4.15 -1.61
N CYS A 88 -7.43 -3.49 -0.59
CA CYS A 88 -6.36 -2.51 -0.71
C CYS A 88 -4.98 -3.19 -0.59
N ASN A 89 -4.02 -2.74 -1.39
CA ASN A 89 -2.62 -3.15 -1.31
C ASN A 89 -1.79 -1.95 -0.91
N ILE A 90 -0.99 -2.09 0.13
CA ILE A 90 -0.14 -1.03 0.68
C ILE A 90 1.31 -1.34 0.32
N GLU A 91 1.95 -0.44 -0.42
CA GLU A 91 3.37 -0.53 -0.75
C GLU A 91 4.19 0.33 0.21
N ILE A 92 4.82 -0.33 1.19
CA ILE A 92 5.76 0.31 2.11
C ILE A 92 7.19 0.28 1.55
N SER A 93 8.08 1.01 2.20
CA SER A 93 9.49 1.09 1.82
C SER A 93 10.24 -0.23 1.99
N GLU A 94 11.15 -0.52 1.05
CA GLU A 94 11.84 -1.83 0.94
C GLU A 94 12.78 -2.14 2.11
N TRP A 95 13.18 -1.13 2.89
CA TRP A 95 14.06 -1.30 4.06
C TRP A 95 13.30 -1.65 5.35
N LEU A 96 11.96 -1.67 5.31
CA LEU A 96 11.13 -2.02 6.46
C LEU A 96 10.82 -3.52 6.47
N SER A 97 10.96 -4.16 7.63
CA SER A 97 10.54 -5.52 7.92
C SER A 97 9.18 -5.56 8.62
N GLU A 98 8.59 -6.75 8.73
CA GLU A 98 7.28 -6.95 9.38
C GLU A 98 7.33 -6.60 10.89
N GLU A 99 8.46 -6.85 11.53
CA GLU A 99 8.67 -6.69 12.97
C GLU A 99 9.01 -5.26 13.39
N ASP A 100 9.36 -4.39 12.43
CA ASP A 100 9.73 -3.00 12.71
C ASP A 100 8.59 -2.24 13.40
N GLU A 101 8.96 -1.35 14.32
CA GLU A 101 8.00 -0.50 15.02
C GLU A 101 7.28 0.45 14.06
N VAL A 102 8.00 0.97 13.05
CA VAL A 102 7.44 1.80 11.98
C VAL A 102 6.39 1.02 11.20
N THR A 103 6.68 -0.23 10.83
CA THR A 103 5.75 -1.11 10.12
C THR A 103 4.49 -1.37 10.96
N ARG A 104 4.65 -1.67 12.25
CA ARG A 104 3.53 -1.85 13.17
C ARG A 104 2.69 -0.58 13.33
N ALA A 105 3.31 0.60 13.31
CA ALA A 105 2.59 1.86 13.36
C ALA A 105 1.80 2.13 12.07
N ILE A 106 2.37 1.83 10.89
CA ILE A 106 1.64 1.91 9.61
C ILE A 106 0.44 0.94 9.62
N LEU A 107 0.64 -0.29 10.10
CA LEU A 107 -0.43 -1.27 10.25
C LEU A 107 -1.56 -0.76 11.15
N ALA A 108 -1.22 -0.09 12.25
CA ALA A 108 -2.22 0.47 13.16
C ALA A 108 -3.08 1.53 12.46
N VAL A 109 -2.48 2.41 11.64
CA VAL A 109 -3.23 3.40 10.84
C VAL A 109 -4.10 2.71 9.79
N ALA A 110 -3.58 1.70 9.10
CA ALA A 110 -4.33 0.94 8.10
C ALA A 110 -5.58 0.28 8.71
N LYS A 111 -5.44 -0.34 9.89
CA LYS A 111 -6.56 -0.96 10.63
C LYS A 111 -7.63 0.02 11.09
N GLN A 112 -7.35 1.32 11.11
CA GLN A 112 -8.32 2.36 11.47
C GLN A 112 -9.05 2.95 10.26
N THR A 113 -8.52 2.78 9.05
CA THR A 113 -8.92 3.59 7.88
C THR A 113 -9.28 2.77 6.65
N ILE A 114 -8.73 1.57 6.50
CA ILE A 114 -8.94 0.71 5.32
C ILE A 114 -9.74 -0.53 5.72
N GLY A 115 -10.89 -0.74 5.07
CA GLY A 115 -11.81 -1.83 5.42
C GLY A 115 -11.18 -3.22 5.32
N GLN A 116 -10.50 -3.51 4.21
CA GLN A 116 -9.80 -4.76 3.97
C GLN A 116 -8.53 -4.51 3.15
N PHE A 117 -7.39 -5.09 3.58
CA PHE A 117 -6.11 -4.88 2.92
C PHE A 117 -5.16 -6.07 3.05
N GLN A 118 -4.23 -6.19 2.11
CA GLN A 118 -3.12 -7.14 2.19
C GLN A 118 -1.96 -6.53 2.99
N TRP A 119 -1.41 -7.31 3.93
CA TRP A 119 -0.27 -6.96 4.77
C TRP A 119 0.66 -8.16 4.94
N PHE A 120 1.88 -8.08 4.42
CA PHE A 120 2.88 -9.17 4.47
C PHE A 120 2.31 -10.57 4.12
N GLY A 121 1.55 -10.64 3.02
CA GLY A 121 0.93 -11.89 2.55
C GLY A 121 -0.33 -12.31 3.30
N THR A 122 -0.72 -11.61 4.37
CA THR A 122 -1.93 -11.87 5.15
C THR A 122 -3.01 -10.85 4.82
N VAL A 123 -4.27 -11.28 4.74
CA VAL A 123 -5.41 -10.35 4.63
C VAL A 123 -5.78 -9.84 6.01
N GLN A 124 -5.84 -8.52 6.16
CA GLN A 124 -6.28 -7.83 7.36
C GLN A 124 -7.62 -7.15 7.10
N HIS A 125 -8.41 -7.01 8.16
CA HIS A 125 -9.66 -6.26 8.15
C HIS A 125 -9.59 -5.19 9.23
N ALA A 126 -10.03 -3.97 8.92
CA ALA A 126 -10.35 -3.03 9.97
C ALA A 126 -11.54 -3.57 10.79
N PRO A 127 -11.60 -3.29 12.10
CA PRO A 127 -12.84 -3.45 12.83
C PRO A 127 -13.91 -2.63 12.08
N TRP A 128 -15.04 -3.25 11.77
CA TRP A 128 -16.15 -2.53 11.13
C TRP A 128 -16.55 -1.37 12.04
N PHE A 129 -16.27 -0.15 11.62
CA PHE A 129 -16.85 1.04 12.21
C PHE A 129 -18.04 1.43 11.33
N PRO A 130 -19.23 1.67 11.90
CA PRO A 130 -20.33 2.27 11.15
C PRO A 130 -19.79 3.54 10.51
N LYS A 131 -19.76 3.59 9.17
CA LYS A 131 -19.47 4.83 8.43
C LYS A 131 -20.68 5.71 8.66
N ASP A 132 -20.64 6.59 9.67
CA ASP A 132 -21.71 7.50 10.12
C ASP A 132 -22.97 7.49 9.22
N GLU A 133 -23.78 6.47 9.49
CA GLU A 133 -25.11 6.15 8.99
C GLU A 133 -26.18 7.22 9.07
N ASP A 134 -26.08 8.18 10.00
CA ASP A 134 -27.32 8.77 10.53
C ASP A 134 -27.13 9.95 11.51
N ALA A 135 -26.16 10.84 11.29
CA ALA A 135 -26.17 12.18 11.93
C ALA A 135 -27.27 13.12 11.35
N SER A 136 -28.40 12.57 10.90
CA SER A 136 -29.58 13.30 10.41
C SER A 136 -30.87 12.70 10.98
N THR A 137 -31.02 12.74 12.30
CA THR A 137 -32.36 12.91 12.91
C THR A 137 -32.33 14.08 13.89
N GLY A 138 -32.04 15.26 13.34
CA GLY A 138 -32.61 16.51 13.86
C GLY A 138 -34.12 16.51 13.59
N GLY A 139 -34.86 15.75 14.40
CA GLY A 139 -36.31 15.82 14.47
C GLY A 139 -36.71 16.64 15.68
N GLU A 140 -36.70 17.97 15.53
CA GLU A 140 -37.56 18.81 16.37
C GLU A 140 -39.02 18.43 16.06
N ARG A 141 -39.71 17.89 17.06
CA ARG A 141 -41.12 18.18 17.40
C ARG A 141 -41.49 17.56 18.74
#